data_AF-A0A397D1A0-F1
#
_entry.id   AF-A0A397D1A0-F1
#
_cell.length_a   1.000
_cell.length_b   1.000
_cell.length_c   1.000
_cell.angle_alpha   90.00
_cell.angle_beta   90.00
_cell.angle_gamma   90.00
#
_symmetry.space_group_name_H-M   'P 1'
#
loop_
_entity.id
_entity.type
_entity.pdbx_description
1 polymer ?
#
loop_
_entity_poly.entity_id
_entity_poly.type
_entity_poly.pdbx_seq_one_letter_code
_entity_poly.pdbx_strand_id
1 'polypeptide(L)' 'NMRKIALRFLCAYLLKTEIQLDTHDSIEDARAALRLHNKYIELVAANDFDKTLVEIYSAGRHCRWKIADLE' A
#
# COMPACT_ATOMS: atom_id res chain seq x y z
N ASN A 1 -4.15 19.22 -3.04
CA ASN A 1 -3.90 18.39 -1.84
C ASN A 1 -4.02 16.92 -2.22
N MET A 2 -2.94 16.14 -2.08
CA MET A 2 -2.98 14.69 -2.35
C MET A 2 -3.26 13.93 -1.05
N ARG A 3 -4.17 12.95 -1.10
CA ARG A 3 -4.59 12.15 0.05
C ARG A 3 -3.44 11.22 0.48
N LYS A 4 -3.09 11.22 1.78
CA LYS A 4 -2.23 10.18 2.35
C LYS A 4 -2.98 8.85 2.41
N ILE A 5 -2.32 7.76 2.06
CA ILE A 5 -2.90 6.42 1.97
C ILE A 5 -2.58 5.65 3.25
N ALA A 6 -3.55 4.89 3.76
CA ALA A 6 -3.37 4.07 4.95
C ALA A 6 -2.35 2.94 4.69
N LEU A 7 -1.53 2.62 5.71
CA LEU A 7 -0.50 1.57 5.61
C LEU A 7 -1.10 0.22 5.20
N ARG A 8 -2.16 -0.21 5.88
CA ARG A 8 -2.86 -1.47 5.60
C ARG A 8 -3.37 -1.56 4.15
N PHE A 9 -3.80 -0.43 3.57
CA PHE A 9 -4.22 -0.38 2.17
C PHE A 9 -3.05 -0.60 1.21
N LEU A 10 -1.90 0.06 1.46
CA LEU A 10 -0.70 -0.13 0.65
C LEU A 10 -0.17 -1.57 0.75
N CYS A 11 -0.18 -2.16 1.95
CA CYS A 11 0.20 -3.55 2.15
C CYS A 11 -0.72 -4.53 1.41
N ALA A 12 -2.04 -4.33 1.50
CA ALA A 12 -2.99 -5.16 0.77
C ALA A 12 -2.81 -5.04 -0.75
N TYR A 13 -2.66 -3.82 -1.27
CA TYR A 13 -2.55 -3.60 -2.71
C TYR A 13 -1.22 -4.08 -3.31
N LEU A 14 -0.09 -3.64 -2.72
CA LEU A 14 1.25 -3.86 -3.29
C LEU A 14 1.90 -5.17 -2.86
N LEU A 15 1.69 -5.58 -1.62
CA LEU A 15 2.36 -6.75 -1.03
C LEU A 15 1.45 -7.98 -0.96
N LYS A 16 0.14 -7.82 -1.24
CA LYS A 16 -0.88 -8.87 -1.11
C LYS A 16 -0.89 -9.48 0.30
N THR A 17 -0.70 -8.63 1.31
CA THR A 17 -0.69 -9.02 2.72
C THR A 17 -1.60 -8.14 3.55
N GLU A 18 -2.34 -8.73 4.47
CA GLU A 18 -3.10 -8.04 5.48
C GLU A 18 -2.25 -7.87 6.76
N ILE A 19 -2.41 -6.74 7.44
CA ILE A 19 -1.78 -6.40 8.72
C ILE A 19 -2.84 -5.76 9.63
N GLN A 20 -2.58 -5.64 10.93
CA GLN A 20 -3.50 -4.99 11.88
C GLN A 20 -4.89 -5.64 11.90
N LEU A 21 -4.95 -6.98 11.87
CA LEU A 21 -6.21 -7.73 11.83
C LEU A 21 -6.96 -7.69 13.16
N ASP A 22 -6.28 -8.01 14.27
CA ASP A 22 -6.89 -8.04 15.62
C ASP A 22 -6.44 -6.87 16.49
N THR A 23 -5.13 -6.60 16.54
CA THR A 23 -4.55 -5.57 17.42
C THR A 23 -3.42 -4.87 16.69
N HIS A 24 -3.26 -3.58 16.99
CA HIS A 24 -2.22 -2.76 16.40
C HIS A 24 -0.86 -3.10 17.02
N ASP A 25 0.04 -3.68 16.24
CA ASP A 25 1.41 -4.01 16.64
C ASP A 25 2.42 -3.09 15.94
N SER A 26 3.18 -2.31 16.72
CA SER A 26 4.14 -1.35 16.19
C SER A 26 5.33 -1.99 15.48
N ILE A 27 5.70 -3.22 15.85
CA ILE A 27 6.75 -4.01 15.20
C ILE A 27 6.24 -4.53 13.86
N GLU A 28 5.00 -5.01 13.79
CA GLU A 28 4.35 -5.38 12.53
C GLU A 28 4.32 -4.19 11.57
N ASP A 29 3.86 -3.04 12.04
CA ASP A 29 3.76 -1.81 11.27
C ASP A 29 5.12 -1.33 10.75
N ALA A 30 6.15 -1.34 11.60
CA ALA A 30 7.50 -0.94 11.21
C ALA A 30 8.07 -1.88 10.13
N ARG A 31 7.86 -3.19 10.26
CA ARG A 31 8.27 -4.18 9.25
C ARG A 31 7.51 -4.00 7.94
N ALA A 32 6.21 -3.74 8.01
CA ALA A 32 5.37 -3.49 6.85
C ALA A 32 5.82 -2.22 6.10
N ALA A 33 6.12 -1.14 6.83
CA ALA A 33 6.66 0.09 6.27
C ALA A 33 8.02 -0.13 5.59
N LEU A 34 8.92 -0.90 6.20
CA LEU A 34 10.21 -1.25 5.60
C LEU A 34 10.04 -2.05 4.30
N ARG A 35 9.12 -3.02 4.28
CA ARG A 35 8.80 -3.79 3.06
C ARG A 35 8.25 -2.89 1.95
N LEU A 36 7.38 -1.95 2.27
CA LEU A 36 6.88 -0.96 1.30
C LEU A 36 7.99 -0.04 0.79
N HIS A 37 8.92 0.37 1.65
CA HIS A 37 10.07 1.16 1.24
C HIS A 37 10.96 0.39 0.25
N ASN A 38 11.25 -0.88 0.53
CA ASN A 38 11.99 -1.74 -0.40
C ASN A 38 11.24 -1.90 -1.72
N LYS A 39 9.90 -2.09 -1.67
CA LYS A 39 9.09 -2.18 -2.88
C LYS A 39 9.12 -0.89 -3.70
N TYR A 40 9.14 0.27 -3.04
CA TYR A 40 9.33 1.56 -3.69
C TYR A 40 10.68 1.63 -4.42
N ILE A 41 11.77 1.21 -3.77
CA ILE A 41 13.11 1.17 -4.41
C ILE A 41 13.09 0.27 -5.65
N GLU A 42 12.48 -0.92 -5.57
CA GLU A 42 12.33 -1.81 -6.74
C GLU A 42 11.58 -1.14 -7.90
N LEU A 43 10.45 -0.49 -7.61
CA LEU A 43 9.63 0.19 -8.62
C LEU A 43 10.36 1.37 -9.26
N VAL A 44 11.14 2.12 -8.49
CA VAL A 44 11.97 3.21 -9.03
C VAL A 44 13.08 2.66 -9.91
N ALA A 45 13.76 1.59 -9.48
CA ALA A 45 14.81 0.95 -10.27
C ALA A 45 14.27 0.37 -11.60
N ALA A 46 13.02 -0.09 -11.60
CA ALA A 46 12.31 -0.57 -12.79
C ALA A 46 11.67 0.56 -13.64
N ASN A 47 11.73 1.82 -13.18
CA ASN A 47 11.05 2.97 -13.79
C ASN A 47 9.52 2.82 -13.88
N ASP A 48 8.93 2.02 -13.00
CA ASP A 48 7.49 1.71 -12.94
C ASP A 48 6.73 2.50 -11.86
N PHE A 49 7.45 3.24 -11.01
CA PHE A 49 6.87 3.92 -9.85
C PHE A 49 5.69 4.83 -10.18
N ASP A 50 5.82 5.73 -11.16
CA ASP A 50 4.77 6.70 -11.49
C ASP A 50 3.50 6.00 -11.99
N LYS A 51 3.66 4.96 -12.81
CA LYS A 51 2.55 4.12 -13.28
C LYS A 51 1.84 3.46 -12.09
N THR A 52 2.60 2.78 -11.22
CA THR A 52 2.04 2.13 -10.04
C THR A 52 1.36 3.13 -9.11
N LEU A 53 1.91 4.34 -8.95
CA LEU A 53 1.29 5.39 -8.14
C LEU A 53 -0.08 5.78 -8.69
N VAL A 54 -0.20 5.98 -10.01
CA VAL A 54 -1.49 6.26 -10.67
C VAL A 54 -2.48 5.12 -10.46
N GLU A 55 -2.03 3.87 -10.59
CA GLU A 55 -2.85 2.68 -10.39
C GLU A 55 -3.37 2.58 -8.95
N ILE A 56 -2.52 2.79 -7.94
CA ILE A 56 -2.92 2.79 -6.52
C ILE A 56 -4.04 3.81 -6.27
N TYR A 57 -3.88 5.04 -6.77
CA TYR A 57 -4.91 6.07 -6.59
C TYR A 57 -6.18 5.77 -7.39
N SER A 58 -6.06 5.14 -8.56
CA SER A 58 -7.21 4.71 -9.36
C SER A 58 -8.01 3.63 -8.63
N ALA A 59 -7.34 2.57 -8.18
CA ALA A 59 -7.91 1.50 -7.38
C ALA A 59 -8.53 2.06 -6.09
N GLY A 60 -7.81 2.91 -5.35
CA GLY A 60 -8.30 3.56 -4.14
C GLY A 60 -9.55 4.41 -4.36
N ARG A 61 -9.68 5.11 -5.50
CA ARG A 61 -10.93 5.80 -5.85
C ARG A 61 -12.06 4.83 -6.18
N HIS A 62 -11.77 3.77 -6.92
CA HIS A 62 -12.75 2.76 -7.33
C HIS A 62 -13.35 2.03 -6.12
N CYS A 63 -12.50 1.52 -5.22
CA CYS A 63 -12.91 0.82 -4.00
C CYS A 63 -13.25 1.75 -2.83
N ARG A 64 -13.27 3.08 -3.05
CA ARG A 64 -13.48 4.10 -2.00
C ARG A 64 -12.54 3.93 -0.80
N TRP A 65 -11.32 3.47 -1.05
CA TRP A 65 -10.27 3.20 -0.05
C TRP A 65 -10.63 2.10 0.95
N LYS A 66 -11.57 1.22 0.63
CA LYS A 66 -11.92 0.05 1.43
C LYS A 66 -11.20 -1.18 0.88
N ILE A 67 -10.54 -1.92 1.77
CA ILE A 67 -9.78 -3.12 1.39
C ILE A 67 -10.72 -4.25 0.97
N ALA A 68 -11.90 -4.37 1.58
CA ALA A 68 -12.91 -5.37 1.22
C ALA A 68 -13.46 -5.20 -0.23
N ASP A 69 -13.32 -3.99 -0.79
CA ASP A 69 -13.77 -3.66 -2.15
C ASP A 69 -12.58 -3.64 -3.14
N LEU A 70 -11.41 -4.14 -2.72
CA LEU A 70 -10.19 -4.24 -3.53
C LEU A 70 -10.18 -5.60 -4.23
N GLU A 71 -10.60 -5.65 -5.50
CA GLU A 71 -10.51 -6.85 -6.36
C GLU A 71 -9.05 -7.17 -6.77
#